data_AF-A0A257KBT3-F1
#
_entry.id   AF-A0A257KBT3-F1
#
_cell.length_a   1.000
_cell.length_b   1.000
_cell.length_c   1.000
_cell.angle_alpha   90.00
_cell.angle_beta   90.00
_cell.angle_gamma   90.00
#
_symmetry.space_group_name_H-M   'P 1'
#
loop_
_entity.id
_entity.type
_entity.pdbx_description
1 polymer ?
#
loop_
_entity_poly.entity_id
_entity_poly.type
_entity_poly.pdbx_seq_one_letter_code
_entity_poly.pdbx_strand_id
1 'polypeptide(L)' 'MGLIWITNAIYLEDYKIELAFNNNTKGVFDFENHLNQNIFLPLKDLEMFKKFKLNSWTVEWENGADFSPEFLLENLS' A
#
# COMPACT_ATOMS: atom_id res chain seq x y z
N MET A 1 14.90 2.59 16.52
CA MET A 1 13.68 2.96 15.77
C MET A 1 12.57 2.01 16.21
N GLY A 2 11.37 2.54 16.44
CA GLY A 2 10.20 1.72 16.78
C GLY A 2 9.64 1.03 15.53
N LEU A 3 8.90 -0.06 15.72
CA LEU A 3 8.19 -0.73 14.62
C LEU A 3 7.17 0.22 13.99
N ILE A 4 7.14 0.27 12.65
CA ILE A 4 6.14 1.01 11.87
C ILE A 4 5.16 0.01 11.27
N TRP A 5 3.87 0.32 11.39
CA TRP A 5 2.79 -0.44 10.74
C TRP A 5 1.66 0.49 10.31
N ILE A 6 0.85 0.01 9.38
CA ILE A 6 -0.30 0.74 8.85
C ILE A 6 -1.49 0.51 9.77
N THR A 7 -2.12 1.60 10.18
CA THR A 7 -3.31 1.62 11.04
C THR A 7 -4.59 1.85 10.25
N ASN A 8 -4.50 2.47 9.07
CA ASN A 8 -5.62 2.66 8.17
C ASN A 8 -5.14 2.79 6.72
N ALA A 9 -5.96 2.34 5.78
CA ALA A 9 -5.70 2.44 4.35
C ALA A 9 -7.02 2.72 3.60
N ILE A 10 -7.06 3.79 2.80
CA ILE A 10 -8.25 4.23 2.08
C ILE A 10 -7.91 4.39 0.60
N TYR A 11 -8.64 3.67 -0.26
CA TYR A 11 -8.56 3.87 -1.71
C TYR A 11 -9.03 5.28 -2.07
N LEU A 12 -8.26 6.01 -2.88
CA LEU A 12 -8.65 7.32 -3.39
C LEU A 12 -9.11 7.24 -4.84
N GLU A 13 -8.16 7.02 -5.75
CA GLU A 13 -8.34 7.00 -7.20
C GLU A 13 -7.14 6.29 -7.86
N ASP A 14 -7.30 5.82 -9.09
CA ASP A 14 -6.26 5.11 -9.84
C ASP A 14 -5.47 4.11 -8.98
N TYR A 15 -4.14 4.26 -8.90
CA TYR A 15 -3.28 3.44 -8.05
C TYR A 15 -2.89 4.14 -6.75
N LYS A 16 -3.74 5.04 -6.23
CA LYS A 16 -3.45 5.85 -5.05
C LYS A 16 -4.24 5.39 -3.84
N ILE A 17 -3.53 5.19 -2.73
CA ILE A 17 -4.12 4.85 -1.44
C ILE A 17 -3.59 5.84 -0.40
N GLU A 18 -4.49 6.42 0.38
CA GLU A 18 -4.13 7.14 1.60
C GLU A 18 -3.79 6.14 2.69
N LEU A 19 -2.60 6.27 3.26
CA LEU A 19 -2.09 5.41 4.32
C LEU A 19 -1.92 6.20 5.60
N ALA A 20 -2.35 5.62 6.73
CA ALA A 20 -2.08 6.14 8.06
C ALA A 20 -1.20 5.18 8.84
N PHE A 21 -0.15 5.71 9.46
CA PHE A 21 0.85 4.94 10.19
C PHE A 21 0.68 5.12 11.70
N ASN A 22 1.18 4.14 12.47
CA ASN A 22 1.15 4.16 13.93
C ASN A 22 1.93 5.31 14.58
N ASN A 23 2.79 5.99 13.83
CA ASN A 23 3.55 7.17 14.27
C ASN A 23 2.79 8.49 14.06
N ASN A 24 1.49 8.45 13.74
CA ASN A 24 0.63 9.59 13.37
C ASN A 24 0.95 10.23 12.00
N THR A 25 1.87 9.67 11.22
CA THR A 25 2.07 10.10 9.84
C THR A 25 0.92 9.60 8.97
N LYS A 26 0.49 10.44 8.03
CA LYS A 26 -0.47 10.08 6.98
C LYS A 26 0.04 10.64 5.65
N GLY A 27 -0.25 9.94 4.56
CA GLY A 27 0.09 10.43 3.23
C GLY A 27 -0.52 9.55 2.15
N VAL A 28 -0.45 10.04 0.92
CA VAL A 28 -0.91 9.30 -0.25
C VAL A 28 0.29 8.63 -0.90
N PHE A 29 0.15 7.34 -1.19
CA PHE A 29 1.15 6.60 -1.94
C PHE A 29 0.59 6.25 -3.32
N ASP A 30 1.36 6.57 -4.36
CA ASP A 30 1.04 6.19 -5.74
C ASP A 30 1.76 4.87 -6.09
N PHE A 31 0.99 3.80 -6.18
CA PHE A 31 1.50 2.47 -6.44
C PHE A 31 1.85 2.26 -7.92
N GLU A 32 1.39 3.11 -8.85
CA GLU A 32 1.46 2.88 -10.31
C GLU A 32 2.87 2.50 -10.78
N ASN A 33 3.87 3.27 -10.34
CA ASN A 33 5.27 3.07 -10.72
C ASN A 33 5.87 1.78 -10.15
N HIS A 34 5.28 1.23 -9.09
CA HIS A 34 5.76 0.05 -8.38
C HIS A 34 5.11 -1.26 -8.85
N LEU A 35 4.08 -1.21 -9.69
CA LEU A 35 3.37 -2.40 -10.20
C LEU A 35 4.10 -3.13 -11.34
N ASN A 36 5.31 -2.70 -11.70
CA ASN A 36 6.08 -3.28 -12.79
C ASN A 36 6.86 -4.56 -12.42
N GLN A 37 6.82 -5.00 -11.17
CA GLN A 37 7.48 -6.24 -10.74
C GLN A 37 6.53 -7.44 -10.83
N ASN A 38 7.08 -8.64 -11.08
CA ASN A 38 6.31 -9.85 -11.41
C ASN A 38 5.11 -10.12 -10.48
N ILE A 39 5.29 -10.04 -9.16
CA ILE A 39 4.20 -10.32 -8.20
C ILE A 39 3.10 -9.24 -8.21
N PHE A 40 3.43 -8.01 -8.62
CA PHE A 40 2.51 -6.89 -8.68
C PHE A 40 1.88 -6.69 -10.07
N LEU A 41 2.33 -7.42 -11.10
CA LEU A 41 1.75 -7.33 -12.45
C LEU A 41 0.22 -7.54 -12.47
N PRO A 42 -0.37 -8.49 -11.71
CA PRO A 42 -1.83 -8.64 -11.64
C PRO A 42 -2.54 -7.39 -11.09
N LEU A 43 -1.86 -6.59 -10.27
CA LEU A 43 -2.42 -5.38 -9.69
C LEU A 43 -2.51 -4.21 -10.68
N LYS A 44 -1.96 -4.35 -11.89
CA LYS A 44 -2.24 -3.42 -13.00
C LYS A 44 -3.69 -3.51 -13.48
N ASP A 45 -4.42 -4.54 -13.06
CA ASP A 45 -5.87 -4.53 -13.13
C ASP A 45 -6.42 -3.74 -11.94
N LEU A 46 -7.10 -2.63 -12.24
CA LEU A 46 -7.63 -1.72 -11.21
C LEU A 46 -8.67 -2.41 -10.30
N GLU A 47 -9.43 -3.39 -10.82
CA GLU A 47 -10.36 -4.15 -10.00
C GLU A 47 -9.64 -5.08 -9.02
N MET A 48 -8.49 -5.63 -9.39
CA MET A 48 -7.61 -6.35 -8.47
C MET A 48 -6.97 -5.41 -7.47
N PHE A 49 -6.47 -4.25 -7.90
CA PHE A 49 -5.83 -3.26 -7.04
C PHE A 49 -6.77 -2.76 -5.93
N LYS A 50 -8.04 -2.48 -6.26
CA LYS A 50 -9.05 -2.03 -5.28
C LYS A 50 -9.36 -3.07 -4.19
N LYS A 51 -9.05 -4.36 -4.43
CA LYS A 51 -9.30 -5.45 -3.49
C LYS A 51 -8.16 -5.65 -2.48
N PHE A 52 -7.44 -4.59 -2.15
CA PHE A 52 -6.47 -4.65 -1.05
C PHE A 52 -7.18 -4.85 0.28
N LYS A 53 -6.46 -5.42 1.24
CA LYS A 53 -6.89 -5.59 2.62
C LYS A 53 -5.79 -5.11 3.53
N LEU A 54 -6.16 -4.57 4.69
CA LEU A 54 -5.22 -4.26 5.75
C LEU A 54 -5.01 -5.52 6.59
N ASN A 55 -3.80 -6.07 6.59
CA ASN A 55 -3.41 -7.12 7.52
C ASN A 55 -2.90 -6.50 8.84
N SER A 56 -2.35 -7.29 9.77
CA SER A 56 -1.87 -6.76 11.07
C SER A 56 -0.68 -5.79 10.96
N TRP A 57 -0.08 -5.64 9.78
CA TRP A 57 1.16 -4.89 9.55
C TRP A 57 1.05 -3.85 8.42
N THR A 58 0.42 -4.21 7.29
CA THR A 58 0.44 -3.43 6.05
C THR A 58 -0.74 -3.76 5.12
N VAL A 59 -0.78 -3.13 3.94
CA VAL A 59 -1.69 -3.46 2.84
C VAL A 59 -1.22 -4.70 2.08
N GLU A 60 -2.14 -5.61 1.83
CA GLU A 60 -1.92 -6.90 1.16
C GLU A 60 -3.03 -7.16 0.14
N TRP A 61 -2.68 -7.84 -0.96
CA TRP A 61 -3.62 -8.27 -2.00
C TRP A 61 -3.79 -9.79 -2.03
N GLU A 62 -4.86 -10.26 -2.70
CA GLU A 62 -5.22 -11.70 -2.73
C GLU A 62 -4.15 -12.61 -3.36
N ASN A 63 -3.25 -12.05 -4.17
CA ASN A 63 -2.09 -12.74 -4.73
C ASN A 63 -0.91 -12.83 -3.75
N GLY A 64 -1.06 -12.38 -2.51
CA GLY A 64 -0.01 -12.34 -1.49
C GLY A 64 1.02 -11.24 -1.72
N ALA A 65 0.74 -10.29 -2.62
CA ALA A 65 1.57 -9.11 -2.78
C ALA A 65 1.35 -8.17 -1.60
N ASP A 66 2.42 -7.63 -1.04
CA ASP A 66 2.39 -6.63 0.03
C ASP A 66 3.54 -5.62 -0.15
N PHE A 67 3.43 -4.49 0.55
CA PHE A 67 4.51 -3.51 0.63
C PHE A 67 4.85 -3.27 2.09
N SER A 68 6.14 -3.27 2.44
CA SER A 68 6.55 -3.02 3.82
C SER A 68 6.15 -1.60 4.27
N PRO A 69 5.66 -1.40 5.50
CA PRO A 69 5.27 -0.07 5.99
C PRO A 69 6.39 0.97 5.92
N GLU A 70 7.63 0.56 6.15
CA GLU A 70 8.81 1.46 6.05
C GLU A 70 8.99 1.98 4.62
N PHE A 71 8.92 1.10 3.64
CA PHE A 71 9.02 1.46 2.22
C PHE A 71 7.93 2.47 1.82
N LEU A 72 6.69 2.22 2.26
CA LEU A 72 5.56 3.11 1.97
C LEU A 72 5.73 4.47 2.64
N LEU A 73 6.24 4.51 3.88
CA LEU A 73 6.50 5.74 4.62
C LEU A 73 7.60 6.59 3.98
N GLU A 74 8.69 5.96 3.52
CA GLU A 74 9.83 6.64 2.90
C GLU A 74 9.51 7.24 1.52
N ASN A 75 8.51 6.71 0.84
CA ASN A 75 8.15 7.07 -0.53
C ASN A 75 6.75 7.72 -0.63
N LEU A 76 6.20 8.23 0.49
CA LEU A 76 5.00 9.06 0.45
C LEU A 76 5.20 10.26 -0.48
N SER A 77 4.16 10.60 -1.25
CA SER A 77 4.13 11.79 -2.10
C SER A 77 3.86 13.07 -1.31
#